data_AF-A0A932IMM6-F1
#
_entry.id   AF-A0A932IMM6-F1
#
_cell.length_a   1.000
_cell.length_b   1.000
_cell.length_c   1.000
_cell.angle_alpha   90.00
_cell.angle_beta   90.00
_cell.angle_gamma   90.00
#
_symmetry.space_group_name_H-M   'P 1'
#
loop_
_entity.id
_entity.type
_entity.pdbx_description
1 polymer ?
#
loop_
_entity_poly.entity_id
_entity_poly.type
_entity_poly.pdbx_seq_one_letter_code
_entity_poly.pdbx_strand_id
1 'polypeptide(L)'
;MSKLLVIVLLLTSSVAAACASEGENQTTSAPECASQLKWTGGNEGSEFMNPGQDCVACHKKEGEGPAFQAAGTVFGKFDEVDLCEGKSGITVEITDKTGKVFTATSNASGNFFVSASAGTIAMPYTARIKAGGKERAMLSPQSSGACNSCHTKTGGSTGAPGRIVIPGV
;
A
#
# COMPACT_ATOMS: atom_id res chain seq x y z
N MET A 1 -67.02 20.43 21.69
CA MET A 1 -66.44 19.07 21.83
C MET A 1 -65.85 18.69 20.48
N SER A 2 -64.66 18.09 20.50
CA SER A 2 -63.89 17.52 19.39
C SER A 2 -63.32 18.44 18.30
N LYS A 3 -62.02 18.73 18.50
CA LYS A 3 -61.02 19.09 17.48
C LYS A 3 -60.88 17.91 16.50
N LEU A 4 -60.89 18.16 15.20
CA LEU A 4 -60.40 17.19 14.21
C LEU A 4 -59.11 17.73 13.59
N LEU A 5 -58.01 17.13 14.04
CA LEU A 5 -56.64 17.40 13.63
C LEU A 5 -56.38 16.61 12.34
N VAL A 6 -56.25 17.29 11.20
CA VAL A 6 -55.84 16.66 9.93
C VAL A 6 -54.32 16.57 9.92
N ILE A 7 -53.80 15.36 10.14
CA ILE A 7 -52.37 15.06 10.04
C ILE A 7 -52.06 14.78 8.56
N VAL A 8 -51.38 15.72 7.90
CA VAL A 8 -50.80 15.53 6.57
C VAL A 8 -49.50 14.74 6.74
N LEU A 9 -49.53 13.46 6.39
CA LEU A 9 -48.36 12.58 6.41
C LEU A 9 -47.55 12.81 5.11
N LEU A 10 -46.50 13.63 5.18
CA LEU A 10 -45.54 13.81 4.09
C LEU A 10 -44.63 12.58 4.03
N LEU A 11 -44.86 11.71 3.03
CA LEU A 11 -43.96 10.62 2.68
C LEU A 11 -42.80 11.18 1.84
N THR A 12 -41.67 11.47 2.48
CA THR A 12 -40.41 11.76 1.77
C THR A 12 -39.68 10.44 1.49
N SER A 13 -39.79 9.93 0.27
CA SER A 13 -38.96 8.83 -0.21
C SER A 13 -37.55 9.35 -0.54
N SER A 14 -36.59 9.06 0.32
CA SER A 14 -35.18 9.31 0.10
C SER A 14 -34.64 8.40 -1.00
N VAL A 15 -34.17 8.98 -2.10
CA VAL A 15 -33.39 8.28 -3.12
C VAL A 15 -31.98 8.07 -2.55
N ALA A 16 -31.61 6.83 -2.25
CA ALA A 16 -30.22 6.46 -2.01
C ALA A 16 -29.69 5.78 -3.28
N ALA A 17 -29.07 6.58 -4.15
CA ALA A 17 -28.19 6.07 -5.19
C ALA A 17 -26.87 5.68 -4.51
N ALA A 18 -26.63 4.39 -4.33
CA ALA A 18 -25.34 3.87 -3.92
C ALA A 18 -24.61 3.30 -5.15
N CYS A 19 -23.72 4.09 -5.72
CA CYS A 19 -22.60 3.56 -6.49
C CYS A 19 -21.46 3.35 -5.47
N ALA A 20 -21.07 2.11 -5.22
CA ALA A 20 -19.83 1.80 -4.52
C ALA A 20 -19.14 0.65 -5.25
N SER A 21 -17.98 0.96 -5.85
CA SER A 21 -17.03 -0.03 -6.36
C SER A 21 -15.63 0.40 -5.96
N GLU A 22 -15.28 0.19 -4.70
CA GLU A 22 -13.91 0.25 -4.20
C GLU A 22 -13.75 -0.83 -3.13
N GLY A 23 -12.66 -1.62 -3.21
CA GLY A 23 -12.44 -2.82 -2.41
C GLY A 23 -12.71 -2.61 -0.92
N GLU A 24 -13.60 -3.42 -0.37
CA GLU A 24 -14.06 -3.32 1.01
C GLU A 24 -12.91 -3.66 1.97
N ASN A 25 -12.35 -2.65 2.63
CA ASN A 25 -11.48 -2.82 3.77
C ASN A 25 -12.35 -3.10 5.00
N GLN A 26 -12.31 -4.31 5.55
CA GLN A 26 -13.05 -4.59 6.77
C GLN A 26 -12.29 -4.09 7.99
N THR A 27 -12.97 -3.29 8.82
CA THR A 27 -12.58 -2.95 10.18
C THR A 27 -12.66 -4.19 11.06
N THR A 28 -11.80 -5.17 10.79
CA THR A 28 -11.56 -6.25 11.75
C THR A 28 -10.70 -5.65 12.85
N SER A 29 -11.12 -5.77 14.10
CA SER A 29 -10.25 -5.51 15.25
C SER A 29 -9.14 -6.59 15.26
N ALA A 30 -8.23 -6.53 14.29
CA ALA A 30 -7.10 -7.42 14.15
C ALA A 30 -5.99 -6.86 15.06
N PRO A 31 -5.80 -7.39 16.28
CA PRO A 31 -4.70 -6.96 17.14
C PRO A 31 -3.31 -7.18 16.49
N GLU A 32 -3.28 -7.94 15.40
CA GLU A 32 -2.10 -8.23 14.61
C GLU A 32 -1.59 -7.01 13.81
N CYS A 33 -2.51 -6.17 13.29
CA CYS A 33 -2.18 -5.02 12.47
C CYS A 33 -2.01 -3.76 13.31
N ALA A 34 -0.88 -3.05 13.16
CA ALA A 34 -0.69 -1.77 13.85
C ALA A 34 -1.72 -0.70 13.43
N SER A 35 -2.24 -0.79 12.20
CA SER A 35 -3.32 0.04 11.68
C SER A 35 -4.71 -0.38 12.15
N GLN A 36 -4.84 -1.57 12.77
CA GLN A 36 -6.12 -2.22 13.06
C GLN A 36 -6.99 -2.46 11.81
N LEU A 37 -6.38 -2.44 10.62
CA LEU A 37 -7.05 -2.64 9.34
C LEU A 37 -6.30 -3.70 8.54
N LYS A 38 -7.06 -4.60 7.92
CA LYS A 38 -6.53 -5.70 7.11
C LYS A 38 -7.28 -5.77 5.79
N TRP A 39 -6.52 -5.83 4.71
CA TRP A 39 -7.02 -6.02 3.36
C TRP A 39 -7.82 -7.31 3.24
N THR A 40 -9.05 -7.17 2.73
CA THR A 40 -9.98 -8.27 2.46
C THR A 40 -10.53 -8.27 1.04
N GLY A 41 -10.15 -7.30 0.21
CA GLY A 41 -10.73 -7.06 -1.12
C GLY A 41 -10.26 -8.01 -2.23
N GLY A 42 -9.58 -9.12 -1.91
CA GLY A 42 -9.13 -10.11 -2.89
C GLY A 42 -7.91 -9.67 -3.70
N ASN A 43 -7.72 -10.28 -4.88
CA ASN A 43 -6.49 -10.15 -5.68
C ASN A 43 -6.68 -9.34 -6.97
N GLU A 44 -7.83 -8.71 -7.17
CA GLU A 44 -8.19 -8.12 -8.46
C GLU A 44 -8.63 -6.66 -8.35
N GLY A 45 -8.35 -5.89 -9.41
CA GLY A 45 -8.99 -4.59 -9.66
C GLY A 45 -8.67 -3.44 -8.70
N SER A 46 -7.67 -3.57 -7.83
CA SER A 46 -7.35 -2.54 -6.82
C SER A 46 -5.84 -2.32 -6.64
N GLU A 47 -5.38 -1.08 -6.71
CA GLU A 47 -3.99 -0.72 -6.35
C GLU A 47 -3.70 -0.84 -4.84
N PHE A 48 -4.75 -0.96 -4.04
CA PHE A 48 -4.68 -1.17 -2.59
C PHE A 48 -4.45 -2.63 -2.22
N MET A 49 -4.47 -3.54 -3.21
CA MET A 49 -4.48 -4.97 -2.93
C MET A 49 -3.21 -5.45 -2.22
N ASN A 50 -3.41 -6.42 -1.33
CA ASN A 50 -2.37 -7.26 -0.76
C ASN A 50 -1.14 -6.51 -0.19
N PRO A 51 -1.32 -5.49 0.67
CA PRO A 51 -0.19 -4.80 1.27
C PRO A 51 0.71 -5.78 2.05
N GLY A 52 2.01 -5.60 1.93
CA GLY A 52 3.03 -6.48 2.49
C GLY A 52 3.42 -7.67 1.60
N GLN A 53 2.62 -8.05 0.60
CA GLN A 53 2.98 -9.13 -0.32
C GLN A 53 3.92 -8.65 -1.45
N ASP A 54 4.53 -9.60 -2.17
CA ASP A 54 5.41 -9.31 -3.30
C ASP A 54 4.60 -9.04 -4.58
N CYS A 55 4.28 -7.77 -4.81
CA CYS A 55 3.51 -7.33 -5.97
C CYS A 55 4.20 -7.68 -7.29
N VAL A 56 5.53 -7.55 -7.37
CA VAL A 56 6.29 -7.79 -8.62
C VAL A 56 6.23 -9.27 -8.99
N ALA A 57 6.45 -10.16 -8.02
CA ALA A 57 6.38 -11.60 -8.26
C ALA A 57 4.95 -12.04 -8.62
N CYS A 58 3.95 -11.55 -7.88
CA CYS A 58 2.54 -11.88 -8.13
C CYS A 58 2.09 -11.42 -9.53
N HIS A 59 2.29 -10.15 -9.87
CA HIS A 59 1.88 -9.59 -11.15
C HIS A 59 2.64 -10.20 -12.34
N LYS A 60 3.91 -10.59 -12.15
CA LYS A 60 4.66 -11.31 -13.18
C LYS A 60 4.12 -12.73 -13.40
N LYS A 61 3.65 -13.39 -12.34
CA LYS A 61 3.14 -14.77 -12.39
C LYS A 61 1.75 -14.82 -13.02
N GLU A 62 0.83 -13.97 -12.57
CA GLU A 62 -0.55 -13.97 -13.05
C GLU A 62 -0.68 -13.28 -14.42
N GLY A 63 0.09 -12.21 -14.66
CA GLY A 63 0.19 -11.58 -15.99
C GLY A 63 -1.01 -10.72 -16.42
N GLU A 64 -2.08 -10.64 -15.61
CA GLU A 64 -3.26 -9.83 -15.88
C GLU A 64 -3.14 -8.39 -15.35
N GLY A 65 -2.32 -8.20 -14.30
CA GLY A 65 -2.08 -6.90 -13.69
C GLY A 65 -0.99 -6.06 -14.37
N PRO A 66 -0.85 -4.78 -13.98
CA PRO A 66 0.21 -3.91 -14.49
C PRO A 66 1.61 -4.45 -14.17
N ALA A 67 2.56 -4.18 -15.08
CA ALA A 67 3.97 -4.51 -14.88
C ALA A 67 4.68 -3.43 -14.04
N PHE A 68 5.45 -3.86 -13.05
CA PHE A 68 6.20 -3.00 -12.14
C PHE A 68 7.72 -3.17 -12.31
N GLN A 69 8.44 -2.06 -12.25
CA GLN A 69 9.90 -2.02 -12.16
C GLN A 69 10.37 -2.18 -10.72
N ALA A 70 9.60 -1.64 -9.77
CA ALA A 70 9.76 -1.87 -8.35
C ALA A 70 8.41 -1.69 -7.65
N ALA A 71 8.14 -2.47 -6.60
CA ALA A 71 6.94 -2.32 -5.79
C ALA A 71 7.13 -2.87 -4.38
N GLY A 72 6.42 -2.28 -3.41
CA GLY A 72 6.42 -2.72 -2.02
C GLY A 72 5.40 -1.95 -1.18
N THR A 73 5.51 -2.10 0.14
CA THR A 73 4.58 -1.50 1.09
C THR A 73 5.33 -0.85 2.25
N VAL A 74 4.99 0.40 2.57
CA VAL A 74 5.56 1.14 3.71
C VAL A 74 4.69 0.93 4.95
N PHE A 75 5.31 0.58 6.07
CA PHE A 75 4.66 0.29 7.35
C PHE A 75 5.11 1.22 8.48
N GLY A 76 4.42 1.11 9.62
CA GLY A 76 4.79 1.78 10.87
C GLY A 76 5.71 0.94 11.77
N LYS A 77 5.92 -0.35 11.50
CA LYS A 77 6.78 -1.24 12.30
C LYS A 77 7.42 -2.32 11.43
N PHE A 78 8.57 -2.82 11.87
CA PHE A 78 9.37 -3.78 11.10
C PHE A 78 8.73 -5.16 10.96
N ASP A 79 7.86 -5.53 11.90
CA ASP A 79 7.28 -6.87 12.03
C ASP A 79 5.79 -6.91 11.67
N GLU A 80 5.33 -5.99 10.80
CA GLU A 80 3.96 -6.05 10.29
C GLU A 80 3.74 -7.33 9.47
N VAL A 81 2.58 -7.95 9.65
CA VAL A 81 2.19 -9.11 8.84
C VAL A 81 1.61 -8.70 7.50
N ASP A 82 1.55 -9.64 6.56
CA ASP A 82 0.91 -9.39 5.27
C ASP A 82 -0.57 -9.05 5.45
N LEU A 83 -1.08 -8.29 4.48
CA LEU A 83 -2.43 -7.76 4.37
C LEU A 83 -2.77 -6.67 5.39
N CYS A 84 -1.91 -6.32 6.33
CA CYS A 84 -2.15 -5.15 7.17
C CYS A 84 -2.01 -3.86 6.37
N GLU A 85 -2.85 -2.87 6.66
CA GLU A 85 -2.71 -1.56 6.03
C GLU A 85 -1.47 -0.82 6.53
N GLY A 86 -0.71 -0.26 5.58
CA GLY A 86 0.52 0.46 5.82
C GLY A 86 0.35 1.95 6.10
N LYS A 87 1.38 2.73 5.79
CA LYS A 87 1.41 4.19 5.94
C LYS A 87 1.24 4.85 4.57
N SER A 88 0.20 5.67 4.45
CA SER A 88 -0.10 6.47 3.27
C SER A 88 0.70 7.76 3.20
N GLY A 89 0.89 8.29 1.98
CA GLY A 89 1.49 9.60 1.74
C GLY A 89 3.00 9.64 1.97
N ILE A 90 3.68 8.48 1.98
CA ILE A 90 5.11 8.40 2.22
C ILE A 90 5.86 8.45 0.89
N THR A 91 6.86 9.33 0.80
CA THR A 91 7.71 9.42 -0.39
C THR A 91 8.75 8.31 -0.38
N VAL A 92 8.83 7.59 -1.50
CA VAL A 92 9.84 6.57 -1.77
C VAL A 92 10.67 7.04 -2.97
N GLU A 93 11.97 7.17 -2.78
CA GLU A 93 12.91 7.53 -3.85
C GLU A 93 13.80 6.33 -4.15
N ILE A 94 13.83 5.88 -5.40
CA ILE A 94 14.70 4.83 -5.91
C ILE A 94 15.73 5.49 -6.83
N THR A 95 17.00 5.48 -6.42
CA THR A 95 18.13 6.02 -7.18
C THR A 95 18.85 4.87 -7.86
N ASP A 96 18.80 4.84 -9.18
CA ASP A 96 19.42 3.79 -9.99
C ASP A 96 20.94 4.00 -10.15
N LYS A 97 21.66 3.05 -10.76
CA LYS A 97 23.11 3.15 -10.92
C LYS A 97 23.60 4.32 -11.76
N THR A 98 22.72 4.93 -12.55
CA THR A 98 23.04 6.09 -13.39
C THR A 98 22.81 7.41 -12.64
N GLY A 99 22.28 7.35 -11.43
CA GLY A 99 21.88 8.50 -10.63
C GLY A 99 20.46 9.00 -10.93
N LYS A 100 19.71 8.32 -11.80
CA LYS A 100 18.31 8.68 -12.06
C LYS A 100 17.47 8.32 -10.85
N VAL A 101 16.62 9.26 -10.41
CA VAL A 101 15.70 9.08 -9.30
C VAL A 101 14.30 8.81 -9.82
N PHE A 102 13.70 7.71 -9.38
CA PHE A 102 12.29 7.40 -9.54
C PHE A 102 11.59 7.67 -8.21
N THR A 103 10.53 8.46 -8.23
CA THR A 103 9.78 8.81 -7.03
C THR A 103 8.39 8.16 -7.08
N ALA A 104 8.02 7.48 -6.00
CA ALA A 104 6.69 6.96 -5.76
C ALA A 104 6.15 7.53 -4.45
N THR A 105 4.82 7.58 -4.31
CA THR A 105 4.14 7.91 -3.06
C THR A 105 3.31 6.72 -2.64
N SER A 106 3.38 6.33 -1.37
CA SER A 106 2.54 5.24 -0.87
C SER A 106 1.06 5.64 -0.85
N ASN A 107 0.20 4.74 -1.32
CA ASN A 107 -1.25 4.95 -1.38
C ASN A 107 -1.92 4.68 -0.02
N ALA A 108 -3.26 4.67 0.02
CA ALA A 108 -4.02 4.48 1.26
C ALA A 108 -3.65 3.20 2.04
N SER A 109 -3.24 2.15 1.32
CA SER A 109 -2.80 0.88 1.89
C SER A 109 -1.32 0.81 2.24
N GLY A 110 -0.58 1.89 2.00
CA GLY A 110 0.86 1.94 2.12
C GLY A 110 1.62 1.34 0.95
N ASN A 111 0.92 0.86 -0.09
CA ASN A 111 1.56 0.32 -1.29
C ASN A 111 2.18 1.43 -2.13
N PHE A 112 3.35 1.17 -2.70
CA PHE A 112 3.98 2.02 -3.70
C PHE A 112 4.47 1.17 -4.86
N PHE A 113 4.56 1.78 -6.03
CA PHE A 113 5.09 1.12 -7.21
C PHE A 113 5.73 2.12 -8.18
N VAL A 114 6.73 1.66 -8.92
CA VAL A 114 7.25 2.29 -10.12
C VAL A 114 6.77 1.44 -11.30
N SER A 115 5.88 1.98 -12.12
CA SER A 115 5.35 1.27 -13.28
C SER A 115 6.43 1.07 -14.36
N ALA A 116 6.26 0.06 -15.22
CA ALA A 116 7.10 -0.09 -16.41
C ALA A 116 7.03 1.13 -17.35
N SER A 117 5.90 1.84 -17.37
CA SER A 117 5.73 3.08 -18.15
C SER A 117 6.52 4.28 -17.62
N ALA A 118 6.95 4.28 -16.35
CA ALA A 118 7.84 5.31 -15.81
C ALA A 118 9.30 5.17 -16.30
N GLY A 119 9.61 4.06 -16.99
CA GLY A 119 10.92 3.72 -17.53
C GLY A 119 11.66 2.69 -16.70
N THR A 120 12.74 2.15 -17.25
CA THR A 120 13.51 1.06 -16.65
C THR A 120 14.46 1.55 -15.56
N ILE A 121 14.43 0.90 -14.39
CA ILE A 121 15.41 1.14 -13.32
C ILE A 121 16.73 0.46 -13.67
N ALA A 122 17.80 1.23 -13.82
CA ALA A 122 19.12 0.65 -14.07
C ALA A 122 19.70 0.02 -12.79
N MET A 123 19.83 -1.31 -12.77
CA MET A 123 20.35 -2.05 -11.62
C MET A 123 21.89 -1.96 -11.49
N PRO A 124 22.45 -1.98 -10.26
CA PRO A 124 21.72 -1.97 -8.99
C PRO A 124 21.21 -0.57 -8.63
N TYR A 125 20.22 -0.49 -7.75
CA TYR A 125 19.71 0.78 -7.20
C TYR A 125 19.87 0.84 -5.68
N THR A 126 19.73 2.04 -5.13
CA THR A 126 19.48 2.27 -3.70
C THR A 126 18.11 2.92 -3.53
N ALA A 127 17.43 2.71 -2.41
CA ALA A 127 16.18 3.41 -2.11
C ALA A 127 16.24 4.12 -0.76
N ARG A 128 15.42 5.16 -0.63
CA ARG A 128 15.15 5.84 0.64
C ARG A 128 13.68 6.17 0.82
N ILE A 129 13.26 6.16 2.06
CA ILE A 129 11.93 6.56 2.52
C ILE A 129 12.04 7.94 3.17
N LYS A 130 11.17 8.87 2.80
CA LYS A 130 11.11 10.22 3.35
C LYS A 130 9.74 10.48 3.96
N ALA A 131 9.73 10.86 5.24
CA ALA A 131 8.51 11.20 5.97
C ALA A 131 8.82 12.21 7.08
N GLY A 132 7.99 13.25 7.22
CA GLY A 132 8.12 14.23 8.30
C GLY A 132 9.49 14.91 8.39
N GLY A 133 10.13 15.19 7.25
CA GLY A 133 11.48 15.79 7.19
C GLY A 133 12.63 14.86 7.56
N LYS A 134 12.36 13.57 7.84
CA LYS A 134 13.36 12.55 8.13
C LYS A 134 13.49 11.59 6.94
N GLU A 135 14.61 10.86 6.91
CA GLU A 135 14.84 9.82 5.91
C GLU A 135 15.37 8.50 6.50
N ARG A 136 15.08 7.40 5.81
CA ARG A 136 15.61 6.06 6.06
C ARG A 136 16.06 5.47 4.73
N ALA A 137 17.36 5.24 4.58
CA ALA A 137 17.96 4.72 3.36
C ALA A 137 18.31 3.23 3.49
N MET A 138 18.26 2.52 2.37
CA MET A 138 18.85 1.20 2.26
C MET A 138 20.36 1.27 2.48
N LEU A 139 20.91 0.29 3.18
CA LEU A 139 22.34 0.23 3.49
C LEU A 139 23.18 -0.31 2.32
N SER A 140 22.57 -1.11 1.46
CA SER A 140 23.26 -1.81 0.37
C SER A 140 22.44 -1.72 -0.92
N PRO A 141 23.06 -1.49 -2.08
CA PRO A 141 22.37 -1.53 -3.37
C PRO A 141 21.71 -2.89 -3.64
N GLN A 142 20.59 -2.90 -4.36
CA GLN A 142 19.84 -4.11 -4.73
C GLN A 142 19.58 -4.19 -6.22
N SER A 143 19.37 -5.41 -6.71
CA SER A 143 19.17 -5.73 -8.13
C SER A 143 17.79 -6.32 -8.42
N SER A 144 16.85 -6.23 -7.48
CA SER A 144 15.46 -6.69 -7.62
C SER A 144 14.49 -5.58 -7.28
N GLY A 145 13.47 -5.40 -8.13
CA GLY A 145 12.34 -4.51 -7.87
C GLY A 145 11.29 -5.07 -6.90
N ALA A 146 11.37 -6.36 -6.58
CA ALA A 146 10.45 -7.02 -5.67
C ALA A 146 10.79 -6.67 -4.21
N CYS A 147 10.46 -5.45 -3.76
CA CYS A 147 10.95 -4.93 -2.47
C CYS A 147 10.50 -5.82 -1.29
N ASN A 148 9.25 -6.28 -1.31
CA ASN A 148 8.68 -7.13 -0.27
C ASN A 148 9.22 -8.59 -0.29
N SER A 149 10.01 -9.00 -1.30
CA SER A 149 10.74 -10.27 -1.27
C SER A 149 11.85 -10.30 -0.22
N CYS A 150 12.43 -9.13 0.07
CA CYS A 150 13.45 -8.95 1.12
C CYS A 150 12.86 -8.28 2.35
N HIS A 151 11.90 -7.37 2.19
CA HIS A 151 11.28 -6.64 3.28
C HIS A 151 10.02 -7.35 3.80
N THR A 152 10.21 -8.52 4.41
CA THR A 152 9.16 -9.34 5.03
C THR A 152 9.00 -9.01 6.52
N LYS A 153 8.01 -9.62 7.20
CA LYS A 153 7.80 -9.51 8.65
C LYS A 153 9.08 -9.74 9.46
N THR A 154 9.86 -10.75 9.11
CA THR A 154 11.05 -11.17 9.87
C THR A 154 12.34 -10.64 9.27
N GLY A 155 12.24 -9.88 8.17
CA GLY A 155 13.37 -9.63 7.29
C GLY A 155 13.66 -10.84 6.40
N GLY A 156 14.09 -10.56 5.17
CA GLY A 156 14.50 -11.58 4.20
C GLY A 156 15.96 -12.00 4.41
N SER A 157 16.33 -13.10 3.76
CA SER A 157 17.64 -13.77 3.83
C SER A 157 18.83 -12.90 3.42
N THR A 158 18.59 -11.68 2.95
CA THR A 158 19.56 -10.71 2.42
C THR A 158 19.98 -9.65 3.44
N GLY A 159 19.54 -9.74 4.70
CA GLY A 159 19.92 -8.82 5.77
C GLY A 159 19.01 -7.60 5.93
N ALA A 160 17.83 -7.62 5.30
CA ALA A 160 16.82 -6.60 5.57
C ALA A 160 16.30 -6.75 7.01
N PRO A 161 16.14 -5.67 7.78
CA PRO A 161 15.74 -5.74 9.19
C PRO A 161 14.26 -6.10 9.41
N GLY A 162 13.47 -6.18 8.34
CA GLY A 162 12.02 -6.33 8.39
C GLY A 162 11.36 -5.58 7.25
N ARG A 163 10.10 -5.19 7.47
CA ARG A 163 9.31 -4.33 6.59
C ARG A 163 10.02 -3.03 6.24
N ILE A 164 9.64 -2.46 5.10
CA ILE A 164 9.96 -1.08 4.77
C ILE A 164 9.14 -0.21 5.71
N VAL A 165 9.79 0.68 6.46
CA VAL A 165 9.11 1.50 7.45
C VAL A 165 9.51 2.95 7.34
N ILE A 166 8.63 3.82 7.86
CA ILE A 166 8.93 5.25 8.02
C ILE A 166 10.18 5.47 8.91
N PRO A 167 10.86 6.63 8.80
CA PRO A 167 11.98 6.94 9.68
C PRO A 167 11.54 7.13 11.15
N GLY A 168 12.40 6.72 12.09
CA GLY A 168 12.20 6.97 13.53
C GLY A 168 11.44 5.88 14.29
N VAL A 169 11.21 4.72 13.66
CA VAL A 169 10.76 3.46 14.27
C VAL A 169 11.88 2.46 14.41
#